data_AF-A0A343KNY1-F1
#
_entry.id   AF-A0A343KNY1-F1
#
_cell.length_a   1.000
_cell.length_b   1.000
_cell.length_c   1.000
_cell.angle_alpha   90.00
_cell.angle_beta   90.00
_cell.angle_gamma   90.00
#
_symmetry.space_group_name_H-M   'P 1'
#
loop_
_entity.id
_entity.type
_entity.pdbx_description
1 polymer ?
#
loop_
_entity_poly.entity_id
_entity_poly.type
_entity_poly.pdbx_seq_one_letter_code
_entity_poly.pdbx_strand_id
1 'polypeptide(L)'
;MYVILNNLTIIANIDSMNFSTSISPKIIENIEKQYAKSDLPSLSIGDTVKVYLLIKEGNKERVQVNQGVIIAKNNSQLTSTITVRSNLQGVGVERVYLVHSPLIKNIEVLRRSKVRRAKLYYLRGLSGKATRLKQRFN
;
A
#
# COMPACT_ATOMS: atom_id res chain seq x y z
N MET A 1 -58.42 -0.30 25.51
CA MET A 1 -58.35 -0.01 24.05
C MET A 1 -57.43 1.18 23.70
N TYR A 2 -56.67 1.78 24.64
CA TYR A 2 -55.82 2.96 24.38
C TYR A 2 -54.30 2.70 24.45
N VAL A 3 -53.87 1.49 24.85
CA VAL A 3 -52.44 1.17 25.07
C VAL A 3 -51.77 0.58 23.83
N ILE A 4 -52.54 -0.03 22.90
CA ILE A 4 -51.99 -0.68 21.70
C ILE A 4 -51.70 0.35 20.58
N LEU A 5 -52.42 1.48 20.56
CA LEU A 5 -52.28 2.51 19.52
C LEU A 5 -50.96 3.29 19.62
N ASN A 6 -50.39 3.48 20.82
CA ASN A 6 -49.13 4.24 20.97
C ASN A 6 -47.90 3.47 20.48
N ASN A 7 -47.92 2.13 20.49
CA ASN A 7 -46.81 1.36 19.93
C ASN A 7 -46.84 1.34 18.41
N LEU A 8 -48.00 1.31 17.74
CA LEU A 8 -48.05 1.36 16.27
C LEU A 8 -47.52 2.68 15.70
N THR A 9 -47.76 3.82 16.37
CA THR A 9 -47.27 5.13 15.93
C THR A 9 -45.75 5.29 16.08
N ILE A 10 -45.13 4.57 17.03
CA ILE A 10 -43.68 4.56 17.22
C ILE A 10 -43.02 3.69 16.14
N ILE A 11 -43.59 2.51 15.82
CA ILE A 11 -43.03 1.60 14.81
C ILE A 11 -43.13 2.19 13.40
N ALA A 12 -44.23 2.88 13.07
CA ALA A 12 -44.42 3.54 11.78
C ALA A 12 -43.46 4.73 11.52
N ASN A 13 -42.85 5.31 12.56
CA ASN A 13 -41.86 6.38 12.41
C ASN A 13 -40.44 5.85 12.19
N ILE A 14 -40.13 4.60 12.54
CA ILE A 14 -38.80 4.02 12.38
C ILE A 14 -38.53 3.69 10.91
N ASP A 15 -39.55 3.26 10.17
CA ASP A 15 -39.46 2.94 8.72
C ASP A 15 -39.32 4.20 7.83
N SER A 16 -39.34 5.41 8.41
CA SER A 16 -39.15 6.68 7.69
C SER A 16 -37.75 7.27 7.85
N MET A 17 -36.87 6.64 8.64
CA MET A 17 -35.44 6.97 8.63
C MET A 17 -34.78 6.30 7.43
N ASN A 18 -34.97 6.88 6.25
CA ASN A 18 -34.07 6.67 5.13
C ASN A 18 -32.70 7.25 5.49
N PHE A 19 -31.88 6.48 6.22
CA PHE A 19 -30.46 6.73 6.37
C PHE A 19 -29.79 6.42 5.02
N SER A 20 -30.02 7.26 4.02
CA SER A 20 -29.15 7.33 2.85
C SER A 20 -27.88 8.03 3.32
N THR A 21 -26.96 7.29 3.93
CA THR A 21 -25.60 7.77 4.10
C THR A 21 -24.98 7.87 2.72
N SER A 22 -25.14 9.02 2.06
CA SER A 22 -24.22 9.44 1.02
C SER A 22 -22.88 9.68 1.72
N ILE A 23 -22.10 8.61 1.92
CA ILE A 23 -20.73 8.73 2.43
C ILE A 23 -20.02 9.62 1.42
N SER A 24 -19.85 10.90 1.76
CA SER A 24 -19.24 11.82 0.81
C SER A 24 -17.78 11.40 0.66
N PRO A 25 -17.28 11.22 -0.58
CA PRO A 25 -15.89 10.81 -0.81
C PRO A 25 -14.89 11.78 -0.16
N LYS A 26 -15.31 13.02 0.08
CA LYS A 26 -14.53 14.06 0.75
C LYS A 26 -14.26 13.79 2.23
N ILE A 27 -15.18 13.11 2.94
CA ILE A 27 -14.96 12.73 4.35
C ILE A 27 -13.87 11.65 4.42
N ILE A 28 -13.96 10.63 3.55
CA ILE A 28 -12.96 9.55 3.49
C ILE A 28 -11.58 10.14 3.20
N GLU A 29 -11.47 11.01 2.20
CA GLU A 29 -10.20 11.65 1.82
C GLU A 29 -9.59 12.44 2.99
N ASN A 30 -10.41 13.17 3.76
CA ASN A 30 -9.95 13.92 4.92
C ASN A 30 -9.42 13.03 6.04
N ILE A 31 -10.01 11.85 6.25
CA ILE A 31 -9.54 10.87 7.23
C ILE A 31 -8.24 10.24 6.72
N GLU A 32 -8.19 9.82 5.45
CA GLU A 32 -7.00 9.18 4.87
C GLU A 32 -5.77 10.08 4.91
N LYS A 33 -5.93 11.37 4.67
CA LYS A 33 -4.85 12.36 4.73
C LYS A 33 -4.16 12.43 6.09
N GLN A 34 -4.87 12.18 7.19
CA GLN A 34 -4.30 12.21 8.55
C GLN A 34 -3.29 11.09 8.80
N TYR A 35 -3.42 9.97 8.08
CA TYR A 35 -2.54 8.80 8.22
C TYR A 35 -1.52 8.68 7.10
N ALA A 36 -1.55 9.58 6.11
CA ALA A 36 -0.61 9.58 5.01
C ALA A 36 0.73 10.19 5.44
N LYS A 37 1.80 9.39 5.36
CA LYS A 37 3.18 9.89 5.49
C LYS A 37 3.49 11.01 4.50
N SER A 38 4.04 12.12 4.99
CA SER A 38 4.46 13.29 4.21
C SER A 38 5.89 13.20 3.67
N ASP A 39 6.72 12.33 4.24
CA ASP A 39 8.17 12.25 4.05
C ASP A 39 8.61 11.08 3.14
N LEU A 40 7.71 10.56 2.31
CA LEU A 40 8.05 9.46 1.40
C LEU A 40 8.91 9.96 0.22
N PRO A 41 9.99 9.23 -0.15
CA PRO A 41 10.73 9.56 -1.36
C PRO A 41 9.89 9.32 -2.61
N SER A 42 10.30 9.93 -3.73
CA SER A 42 9.72 9.61 -5.03
C SER A 42 10.11 8.18 -5.45
N LEU A 43 9.11 7.29 -5.43
CA LEU A 43 9.23 5.88 -5.80
C LEU A 43 8.70 5.65 -7.22
N SER A 44 9.54 5.10 -8.10
CA SER A 44 9.20 4.77 -9.48
C SER A 44 9.42 3.28 -9.79
N ILE A 45 8.69 2.78 -10.79
CA ILE A 45 8.90 1.42 -11.31
C ILE A 45 10.31 1.32 -11.88
N GLY A 46 11.02 0.23 -11.59
CA GLY A 46 12.41 0.00 -11.96
C GLY A 46 13.44 0.54 -10.96
N ASP A 47 13.02 1.28 -9.94
CA ASP A 47 13.90 1.70 -8.86
C ASP A 47 14.32 0.49 -8.03
N THR A 48 15.60 0.46 -7.65
CA THR A 48 16.14 -0.46 -6.65
C THR A 48 16.04 0.23 -5.30
N VAL A 49 15.34 -0.37 -4.36
CA VAL A 49 15.04 0.22 -3.05
C VAL A 49 15.42 -0.71 -1.90
N LYS A 50 15.73 -0.13 -0.74
CA LYS A 50 15.73 -0.81 0.56
C LYS A 50 14.48 -0.41 1.33
N VAL A 51 13.68 -1.39 1.74
CA VAL A 51 12.51 -1.19 2.59
C VAL A 51 12.84 -1.68 3.99
N TYR A 52 12.69 -0.81 4.97
CA TYR A 52 12.94 -1.09 6.39
C TYR A 52 11.61 -1.44 7.06
N LEU A 53 11.37 -2.72 7.28
CA LEU A 53 10.13 -3.24 7.87
C LEU A 53 10.35 -3.57 9.36
N LEU A 54 9.53 -3.00 10.23
CA LEU A 54 9.43 -3.39 11.63
C LEU A 54 8.75 -4.74 11.73
N ILE A 55 9.39 -5.68 12.39
CA ILE A 55 8.88 -7.02 12.68
C ILE A 55 8.84 -7.18 14.20
N LYS A 56 7.73 -7.73 14.68
CA LYS A 56 7.52 -8.08 16.08
C LYS A 56 7.48 -9.60 16.22
N GLU A 57 8.40 -10.14 17.00
CA GLU A 57 8.51 -11.57 17.30
C GLU A 57 8.35 -11.74 18.83
N GLY A 58 7.14 -12.11 19.25
CA GLY A 58 6.76 -12.10 20.67
C GLY A 58 6.88 -10.70 21.27
N ASN A 59 7.79 -10.55 22.24
CA ASN A 59 8.03 -9.27 22.94
C ASN A 59 9.20 -8.47 22.36
N LYS A 60 9.88 -8.95 21.32
CA LYS A 60 11.02 -8.26 20.70
C LYS A 60 10.60 -7.61 19.39
N GLU A 61 11.10 -6.40 19.15
CA GLU A 61 10.92 -5.68 17.89
C GLU A 61 12.29 -5.51 17.22
N ARG A 62 12.34 -5.76 15.90
CA ARG A 62 13.53 -5.56 15.08
C ARG A 62 13.17 -5.00 13.72
N VAL A 63 14.08 -4.24 13.11
CA VAL A 63 13.92 -3.77 11.74
C VAL A 63 14.60 -4.75 10.79
N GLN A 64 13.82 -5.36 9.90
CA GLN A 64 14.33 -6.16 8.80
C GLN A 64 14.40 -5.30 7.53
N VAL A 65 15.55 -5.35 6.85
CA VAL A 65 15.74 -4.67 5.57
C VAL A 65 15.51 -5.65 4.43
N ASN A 66 14.67 -5.29 3.47
CA ASN A 66 14.53 -6.00 2.20
C ASN A 66 14.98 -5.08 1.05
N GLN A 67 15.92 -5.55 0.24
CA GLN A 67 16.40 -4.84 -0.93
C GLN A 67 15.91 -5.52 -2.21
N GLY A 68 15.35 -4.75 -3.13
CA GLY A 68 14.89 -5.28 -4.42
C GLY A 68 14.45 -4.20 -5.39
N VAL A 69 13.96 -4.63 -6.55
CA VAL A 69 13.47 -3.74 -7.62
C VAL A 69 11.96 -3.57 -7.49
N ILE A 70 11.46 -2.34 -7.57
CA ILE A 70 10.04 -2.06 -7.69
C ILE A 70 9.57 -2.52 -9.08
N ILE A 71 8.77 -3.57 -9.13
CA ILE A 71 8.23 -4.13 -10.38
C ILE A 71 6.82 -3.65 -10.68
N ALA A 72 6.09 -3.19 -9.67
CA ALA A 72 4.76 -2.61 -9.82
C ALA A 72 4.53 -1.58 -8.71
N LYS A 73 3.71 -0.58 -9.02
CA LYS A 73 3.24 0.43 -8.08
C LYS A 73 1.75 0.63 -8.30
N ASN A 74 0.97 0.67 -7.23
CA ASN A 74 -0.42 1.10 -7.26
C ASN A 74 -0.53 2.42 -6.49
N ASN A 75 -1.09 3.45 -7.13
CA ASN A 75 -1.31 4.75 -6.50
C ASN A 75 -2.77 4.81 -6.08
N SER A 76 -3.02 4.72 -4.77
CA SER A 76 -4.36 4.63 -4.19
C SER A 76 -4.37 5.33 -2.83
N GLN A 77 -3.93 6.60 -2.82
CA GLN A 77 -3.86 7.46 -1.63
C GLN A 77 -3.18 6.71 -0.47
N LEU A 78 -3.86 6.56 0.68
CA LEU A 78 -3.34 5.88 1.88
C LEU A 78 -3.00 4.40 1.62
N THR A 79 -3.73 3.75 0.72
CA THR A 79 -3.55 2.33 0.35
C THR A 79 -2.57 2.12 -0.79
N SER A 80 -1.78 3.15 -1.14
CA SER A 80 -0.74 3.04 -2.16
C SER A 80 0.24 1.90 -1.86
N THR A 81 0.53 1.08 -2.85
CA THR A 81 1.43 -0.07 -2.72
C THR A 81 2.58 -0.05 -3.70
N ILE A 82 3.68 -0.69 -3.30
CA ILE A 82 4.77 -1.09 -4.19
C ILE A 82 4.98 -2.59 -4.10
N THR A 83 5.24 -3.24 -5.22
CA THR A 83 5.69 -4.63 -5.26
C THR A 83 7.18 -4.65 -5.50
N VAL A 84 7.95 -5.14 -4.54
CA VAL A 84 9.40 -5.25 -4.59
C VAL A 84 9.78 -6.69 -4.86
N ARG A 85 10.55 -6.91 -5.93
CA ARG A 85 11.12 -8.22 -6.29
C ARG A 85 12.60 -8.26 -5.90
N SER A 86 12.97 -9.28 -5.14
CA SER A 86 14.35 -9.59 -4.78
C SER A 86 14.67 -11.04 -5.12
N ASN A 87 15.96 -11.38 -5.15
CA ASN A 87 16.40 -12.77 -5.19
C ASN A 87 17.07 -13.08 -3.85
N LEU A 88 16.56 -14.07 -3.14
CA LEU A 88 17.11 -14.55 -1.87
C LEU A 88 17.55 -15.99 -2.06
N GLN A 89 18.85 -16.25 -1.94
CA GLN A 89 19.42 -17.61 -2.05
C GLN A 89 19.00 -18.35 -3.33
N GLY A 90 18.95 -17.65 -4.47
CA GLY A 90 18.54 -18.23 -5.75
C GLY A 90 17.03 -18.29 -6.00
N VAL A 91 16.21 -18.01 -4.99
CA VAL A 91 14.74 -17.98 -5.10
C VAL A 91 14.27 -16.53 -5.28
N GLY A 92 13.45 -16.29 -6.31
CA GLY A 92 12.81 -15.00 -6.52
C GLY A 92 11.70 -14.77 -5.49
N VAL A 93 11.84 -13.75 -4.65
CA VAL A 93 10.87 -13.38 -3.62
C VAL A 93 10.24 -12.04 -3.99
N GLU A 94 8.91 -11.98 -3.94
CA GLU A 94 8.17 -10.73 -4.13
C GLU A 94 7.42 -10.38 -2.85
N ARG A 95 7.46 -9.11 -2.47
CA ARG A 95 6.70 -8.58 -1.33
C ARG A 95 5.96 -7.32 -1.75
N VAL A 96 4.69 -7.24 -1.36
CA VAL A 96 3.84 -6.06 -1.54
C VAL A 96 3.89 -5.25 -0.25
N TYR A 97 4.22 -3.97 -0.38
CA TYR A 97 4.36 -3.05 0.73
C TYR A 97 3.34 -1.92 0.60
N LEU A 98 2.60 -1.65 1.67
CA LEU A 98 1.77 -0.45 1.82
C LEU A 98 2.68 0.72 2.24
N VAL A 99 2.90 1.70 1.37
CA VAL A 99 3.95 2.71 1.56
C VAL A 99 3.74 3.58 2.81
N HIS A 100 2.46 3.83 3.15
CA HIS A 100 2.09 4.61 4.33
C HIS A 100 1.98 3.78 5.62
N SER A 101 2.22 2.45 5.57
CA SER A 101 2.11 1.60 6.76
C SER A 101 3.08 2.03 7.87
N PRO A 102 2.65 2.07 9.15
CA PRO A 102 3.52 2.38 10.29
C PRO A 102 4.59 1.31 10.54
N LEU A 103 4.42 0.12 9.96
CA LEU A 103 5.42 -0.96 9.99
C LEU A 103 6.61 -0.64 9.09
N ILE A 104 6.44 0.20 8.05
CA ILE A 104 7.57 0.65 7.23
C ILE A 104 8.22 1.83 7.92
N LYS A 105 9.44 1.65 8.42
CA LYS A 105 10.19 2.71 9.10
C LYS A 105 10.89 3.65 8.13
N ASN A 106 11.34 3.12 6.99
CA ASN A 106 11.99 3.91 5.96
C ASN A 106 11.92 3.19 4.60
N ILE A 107 12.01 3.95 3.51
CA ILE A 107 12.26 3.44 2.16
C ILE A 107 13.40 4.26 1.56
N GLU A 108 14.50 3.61 1.21
CA GLU A 108 15.67 4.26 0.59
C GLU A 108 15.75 3.87 -0.88
N VAL A 109 15.92 4.86 -1.77
CA VAL A 109 16.15 4.61 -3.20
C VAL A 109 17.64 4.54 -3.47
N LEU A 110 18.14 3.34 -3.79
CA LEU A 110 19.57 3.12 -4.05
C LEU A 110 19.97 3.43 -5.49
N ARG A 111 19.11 3.06 -6.44
CA ARG A 111 19.42 3.16 -7.87
C ARG A 111 18.15 3.34 -8.67
N ARG A 112 18.15 4.30 -9.60
CA ARG A 112 17.04 4.51 -10.53
C ARG A 112 17.35 3.87 -11.88
N SER A 113 16.36 3.20 -12.46
CA SER A 113 16.52 2.53 -13.76
C SER A 113 15.62 3.15 -14.83
N LYS A 114 16.09 3.17 -16.07
CA LYS A 114 15.28 3.54 -17.23
C LYS A 114 14.44 2.34 -17.66
N VAL A 115 13.13 2.44 -17.47
CA VAL A 115 12.15 1.44 -17.89
C VAL A 115 11.03 2.09 -18.70
N ARG A 116 10.36 1.30 -19.55
CA ARG A 116 9.25 1.78 -20.39
C ARG A 116 7.88 1.24 -19.98
N ARG A 117 7.85 0.14 -19.23
CA ARG A 117 6.60 -0.51 -18.80
C ARG A 117 6.21 -0.06 -17.40
N ALA A 118 4.91 0.13 -17.18
CA ALA A 118 4.36 0.43 -15.85
C ALA A 118 4.41 -0.76 -14.88
N LYS A 119 4.52 -1.99 -15.41
CA LYS A 119 4.68 -3.22 -14.61
C LYS A 119 5.76 -4.09 -15.25
N LEU A 120 6.75 -4.49 -14.47
CA LEU A 120 7.93 -5.25 -14.92
C LEU A 120 7.78 -6.75 -14.67
N TYR A 121 6.57 -7.30 -14.83
CA TYR A 121 6.31 -8.73 -14.58
C TYR A 121 7.14 -9.67 -15.45
N TYR A 122 7.65 -9.19 -16.58
CA TYR A 122 8.59 -9.96 -17.41
C TYR A 122 9.87 -10.36 -16.65
N LEU A 123 10.25 -9.63 -15.60
CA LEU A 123 11.41 -9.99 -14.75
C LEU A 123 11.21 -11.30 -13.97
N ARG A 124 9.99 -11.84 -13.90
CA ARG A 124 9.69 -13.13 -13.25
C ARG A 124 10.28 -14.31 -14.00
N GLY A 125 10.29 -14.24 -15.33
CA GLY A 125 10.83 -15.29 -16.20
C GLY A 125 12.32 -15.12 -16.52
N LEU A 126 13.00 -14.10 -15.96
CA LEU A 126 14.40 -13.81 -16.23
C LEU A 126 15.28 -14.17 -15.02
N SER A 127 16.51 -14.60 -15.30
CA SER A 127 17.50 -14.95 -14.30
C SER A 127 18.88 -14.35 -14.62
N GLY A 128 19.75 -14.31 -13.62
CA GLY A 128 21.13 -13.84 -13.77
C GLY A 128 21.24 -12.45 -14.42
N LYS A 129 22.06 -12.35 -15.48
CA LYS A 129 22.35 -11.09 -16.17
C LYS A 129 21.13 -10.50 -16.89
N ALA A 130 20.16 -11.32 -17.28
CA ALA A 130 18.97 -10.87 -18.02
C ALA A 130 18.02 -10.01 -17.16
N THR A 131 18.10 -10.11 -15.83
CA THR A 131 17.28 -9.29 -14.91
C THR A 131 17.78 -7.85 -14.78
N ARG A 132 18.98 -7.53 -15.29
CA ARG A 132 19.61 -6.23 -15.11
C ARG A 132 18.88 -5.12 -15.88
N LEU A 133 18.40 -4.12 -15.14
CA LEU A 133 17.80 -2.92 -15.72
C LEU A 133 18.86 -1.85 -15.98
N LYS A 134 18.74 -1.14 -17.12
CA LYS A 134 19.62 -0.03 -17.49
C LYS A 134 19.47 1.12 -16.49
N GLN A 135 20.58 1.60 -15.93
CA GLN A 135 20.57 2.72 -14.99
C GLN A 135 20.19 4.04 -15.68
N ARG A 136 19.47 4.91 -14.95
CA ARG A 136 19.20 6.28 -15.33
C ARG A 136 20.17 7.21 -14.59
N PHE A 137 20.91 8.02 -15.35
CA PHE A 137 21.78 9.08 -14.85
C PHE A 137 21.12 10.40 -15.23
N ASN A 138 20.12 10.78 -14.45
CA ASN A 138 19.49 12.10 -14.53
C ASN A 138 19.62 12.73 -13.15
#